data_AF-A0A7S1NNC5-F1
#
_entry.id   AF-A0A7S1NNC5-F1
#
_cell.length_a   1.000
_cell.length_b   1.000
_cell.length_c   1.000
_cell.angle_alpha   90.00
_cell.angle_beta   90.00
_cell.angle_gamma   90.00
#
_symmetry.space_group_name_H-M   'P 1'
#
loop_
_entity.id
_entity.type
_entity.pdbx_description
1 polymer ?
#
loop_
_entity_poly.entity_id
_entity_poly.type
_entity_poly.pdbx_seq_one_letter_code
_entity_poly.pdbx_strand_id
1 'polypeptide(L)'
;SATLHAATLLLSLVENKPVAQRMAASSGAIAAVKQCLQADPPDADLHLALLGVLFQITTQPEHHEAVLAEGVVSTVLNVMTEAHPTSPDIQVACLTVLASLSRKGGTGGRIVQEGALPAVLASMARFPA
;
A
#
# COMPACT_ATOMS: atom_id res chain seq x y z
N SER A 1 -18.18 -6.56 3.77
CA SER A 1 -18.46 -6.93 2.36
C SER A 1 -17.74 -8.22 1.96
N ALA A 2 -18.13 -8.90 0.88
CA ALA A 2 -17.39 -10.05 0.33
C ALA A 2 -15.94 -9.68 -0.04
N THR A 3 -15.73 -8.47 -0.57
CA THR A 3 -14.41 -7.92 -0.88
C THR A 3 -13.52 -7.79 0.36
N LEU A 4 -14.08 -7.31 1.48
CA LEU A 4 -13.35 -7.24 2.75
C LEU A 4 -12.90 -8.62 3.22
N HIS A 5 -13.79 -9.62 3.23
CA HIS A 5 -13.42 -10.98 3.63
C HIS A 5 -12.35 -11.58 2.71
N ALA A 6 -12.44 -11.32 1.40
CA ALA A 6 -11.42 -11.76 0.45
C ALA A 6 -10.06 -11.06 0.71
N ALA A 7 -10.07 -9.75 1.01
CA ALA A 7 -8.86 -9.00 1.34
C ALA A 7 -8.22 -9.48 2.64
N THR A 8 -9.03 -9.70 3.70
CA THR A 8 -8.55 -10.26 4.97
C THR A 8 -7.98 -11.66 4.79
N LEU A 9 -8.66 -12.52 4.01
CA LEU A 9 -8.14 -13.85 3.71
C LEU A 9 -6.82 -13.79 2.93
N LEU A 10 -6.75 -12.94 1.91
CA LEU A 10 -5.52 -12.75 1.14
C LEU A 10 -4.37 -12.28 2.04
N LEU A 11 -4.64 -11.32 2.94
CA LEU A 11 -3.66 -10.86 3.93
C LEU A 11 -3.15 -12.04 4.78
N SER A 12 -4.04 -12.84 5.37
CA SER A 12 -3.64 -14.01 6.17
C SER A 12 -2.84 -15.04 5.36
N LEU A 13 -3.15 -15.21 4.07
CA LEU A 13 -2.44 -16.12 3.17
C LEU A 13 -1.02 -15.65 2.85
N VAL A 14 -0.79 -14.34 2.72
CA VAL A 14 0.54 -13.80 2.40
C VAL A 14 1.38 -13.43 3.62
N GLU A 15 0.74 -13.25 4.78
CA GLU A 15 1.39 -12.79 6.00
C GLU A 15 2.52 -13.73 6.44
N ASN A 16 3.74 -13.19 6.50
CA ASN A 16 4.96 -13.89 6.92
C ASN A 16 5.23 -15.19 6.13
N LYS A 17 4.76 -15.28 4.87
CA LYS A 17 4.88 -16.46 4.01
C LYS A 17 5.50 -16.10 2.65
N PRO A 18 6.84 -16.12 2.52
CA PRO A 18 7.54 -15.68 1.30
C PRO A 18 7.09 -16.34 -0.01
N VAL A 19 6.74 -17.63 0.04
CA VAL A 19 6.22 -18.34 -1.14
C VAL A 19 4.86 -17.79 -1.56
N ALA A 20 3.95 -17.58 -0.60
CA ALA A 20 2.63 -17.01 -0.88
C ALA A 20 2.72 -15.55 -1.34
N GLN A 21 3.63 -14.75 -0.78
CA GLN A 21 3.92 -13.39 -1.22
C GLN A 21 4.34 -13.37 -2.71
N ARG A 22 5.28 -14.24 -3.09
CA ARG A 22 5.74 -14.37 -4.48
C ARG A 22 4.64 -14.82 -5.43
N MET A 23 3.83 -15.80 -5.00
CA MET A 23 2.69 -16.26 -5.79
C MET A 23 1.64 -15.16 -5.96
N ALA A 24 1.31 -14.41 -4.91
CA ALA A 24 0.37 -13.30 -4.98
C ALA A 24 0.85 -12.22 -5.96
N ALA A 25 2.12 -11.81 -5.86
CA ALA A 25 2.71 -10.80 -6.75
C ALA A 25 2.66 -11.22 -8.22
N SER A 26 2.85 -12.50 -8.52
CA SER A 26 2.79 -13.05 -9.89
C SER A 26 1.37 -13.40 -10.37
N SER A 27 0.39 -13.46 -9.49
CA SER A 27 -1.00 -13.83 -9.80
C SER A 27 -1.93 -12.62 -10.02
N GLY A 28 -1.38 -11.42 -10.20
CA GLY A 28 -2.17 -10.20 -10.41
C GLY A 28 -2.73 -9.58 -9.12
N ALA A 29 -2.30 -10.03 -7.93
CA ALA A 29 -2.79 -9.49 -6.66
C ALA A 29 -2.52 -7.97 -6.53
N ILE A 30 -1.39 -7.48 -7.05
CA ILE A 30 -1.04 -6.05 -7.01
C ILE A 30 -2.10 -5.22 -7.74
N ALA A 31 -2.48 -5.62 -8.96
CA ALA A 31 -3.49 -4.93 -9.76
C ALA A 31 -4.88 -5.00 -9.11
N ALA A 32 -5.27 -6.16 -8.58
CA ALA A 32 -6.54 -6.33 -7.88
C ALA A 32 -6.63 -5.47 -6.61
N VAL A 33 -5.56 -5.42 -5.81
CA VAL A 33 -5.48 -4.58 -4.62
C VAL A 33 -5.58 -3.10 -4.99
N LYS A 34 -4.84 -2.65 -6.01
CA LYS A 34 -4.92 -1.28 -6.53
C LYS A 34 -6.35 -0.91 -6.91
N GLN A 35 -7.04 -1.77 -7.67
CA GLN A 35 -8.41 -1.53 -8.10
C GLN A 35 -9.36 -1.39 -6.90
N CYS A 36 -9.21 -2.25 -5.88
CA CYS A 36 -10.04 -2.17 -4.68
C CYS A 36 -9.75 -0.94 -3.82
N LEU A 37 -8.50 -0.47 -3.75
CA LEU A 37 -8.13 0.77 -3.05
C LEU A 37 -8.69 2.05 -3.73
N GLN A 38 -9.03 1.96 -5.02
CA GLN A 38 -9.60 3.04 -5.80
C GLN A 38 -11.14 2.99 -5.84
N ALA A 39 -11.75 1.99 -5.21
CA ALA A 39 -13.20 1.84 -5.21
C ALA A 39 -13.87 2.90 -4.32
N ASP A 40 -15.03 3.37 -4.76
CA ASP A 40 -15.87 4.33 -4.03
C ASP A 40 -17.17 3.63 -3.56
N PRO A 41 -17.67 3.89 -2.34
CA PRO A 41 -17.06 4.72 -1.30
C PRO A 41 -15.82 4.08 -0.65
N PRO A 42 -14.86 4.89 -0.14
CA PRO A 42 -13.71 4.37 0.56
C PRO A 42 -14.11 3.67 1.87
N ASP A 43 -13.54 2.50 2.12
CA ASP A 43 -13.81 1.66 3.29
C ASP A 43 -12.50 1.47 4.06
N ALA A 44 -12.44 2.00 5.29
CA ALA A 44 -11.22 2.01 6.10
C ALA A 44 -10.75 0.59 6.46
N ASP A 45 -11.66 -0.32 6.82
CA ASP A 45 -11.30 -1.69 7.19
C ASP A 45 -10.76 -2.45 5.97
N LEU A 46 -11.39 -2.24 4.81
CA LEU A 46 -10.92 -2.80 3.55
C LEU A 46 -9.55 -2.23 3.18
N HIS A 47 -9.37 -0.92 3.26
CA HIS A 47 -8.10 -0.27 2.93
C HIS A 47 -6.97 -0.73 3.86
N LEU A 48 -7.21 -0.89 5.17
CA LEU A 48 -6.23 -1.46 6.10
C LEU A 48 -5.80 -2.87 5.68
N ALA A 49 -6.75 -3.74 5.36
CA ALA A 49 -6.45 -5.11 4.92
C ALA A 49 -5.62 -5.10 3.61
N LEU A 50 -6.01 -4.29 2.63
CA LEU A 50 -5.36 -4.17 1.33
C LEU A 50 -3.95 -3.56 1.42
N LEU A 51 -3.77 -2.50 2.22
CA LEU A 51 -2.46 -1.92 2.50
C LEU A 51 -1.55 -2.93 3.22
N GLY A 52 -2.12 -3.76 4.10
CA GLY A 52 -1.42 -4.90 4.71
C GLY A 52 -0.92 -5.90 3.66
N VAL A 53 -1.74 -6.24 2.66
CA VAL A 53 -1.32 -7.13 1.55
C VAL A 53 -0.16 -6.51 0.77
N LEU A 54 -0.27 -5.22 0.41
CA LEU A 54 0.81 -4.51 -0.28
C LEU A 54 2.09 -4.51 0.56
N PHE A 55 2.00 -4.21 1.86
CA PHE A 55 3.15 -4.24 2.74
C PHE A 55 3.85 -5.61 2.69
N GLN A 56 3.09 -6.70 2.85
CA GLN A 56 3.63 -8.06 2.81
C GLN A 56 4.34 -8.35 1.48
N ILE A 57 3.75 -7.98 0.34
CA ILE A 57 4.39 -8.12 -0.98
C ILE A 57 5.67 -7.27 -1.06
N THR A 58 5.63 -6.03 -0.57
CA THR A 58 6.77 -5.10 -0.65
C THR A 58 7.88 -5.39 0.35
N THR A 59 7.73 -6.38 1.25
CA THR A 59 8.86 -6.86 2.07
C THR A 59 9.94 -7.53 1.21
N GLN A 60 9.58 -8.01 0.01
CA GLN A 60 10.50 -8.67 -0.92
C GLN A 60 10.97 -7.70 -2.03
N PRO A 61 12.27 -7.35 -2.09
CA PRO A 61 12.79 -6.36 -3.04
C PRO A 61 12.59 -6.70 -4.53
N GLU A 62 12.45 -7.98 -4.86
CA GLU A 62 12.16 -8.43 -6.22
C GLU A 62 10.79 -7.93 -6.73
N HIS A 63 9.85 -7.62 -5.85
CA HIS A 63 8.51 -7.17 -6.22
C HIS A 63 8.39 -5.65 -6.38
N HIS A 64 9.37 -4.88 -5.92
CA HIS A 64 9.27 -3.41 -5.89
C HIS A 64 9.06 -2.81 -7.27
N GLU A 65 9.76 -3.31 -8.29
CA GLU A 65 9.59 -2.81 -9.66
C GLU A 65 8.19 -3.09 -10.21
N ALA A 66 7.64 -4.27 -9.94
CA ALA A 66 6.28 -4.62 -10.36
C ALA A 66 5.25 -3.72 -9.66
N VAL A 67 5.41 -3.50 -8.35
CA VAL A 67 4.53 -2.61 -7.57
C VAL A 67 4.60 -1.16 -8.07
N LEU A 68 5.79 -0.66 -8.38
CA LEU A 68 5.97 0.69 -8.93
C LEU A 68 5.42 0.81 -10.35
N ALA A 69 5.66 -0.19 -11.21
CA ALA A 69 5.15 -0.20 -12.58
C ALA A 69 3.60 -0.22 -12.63
N GLU A 70 2.96 -0.83 -11.63
CA GLU A 70 1.51 -0.83 -11.48
C GLU A 70 0.92 0.53 -11.03
N GLY A 71 1.76 1.50 -10.65
CA GLY A 71 1.31 2.81 -10.18
C GLY A 71 0.75 2.79 -8.76
N VAL A 72 1.15 1.83 -7.94
CA VAL A 72 0.65 1.68 -6.56
C VAL A 72 0.98 2.89 -5.69
N VAL A 73 2.12 3.56 -5.92
CA VAL A 73 2.52 4.74 -5.11
C VAL A 73 1.48 5.85 -5.21
N SER A 74 1.11 6.29 -6.42
CA SER A 74 0.01 7.25 -6.62
C SER A 74 -1.30 6.85 -5.93
N THR A 75 -1.64 5.55 -5.91
CA THR A 75 -2.85 5.04 -5.27
C THR A 75 -2.76 5.13 -3.75
N VAL A 76 -1.63 4.72 -3.16
CA VAL A 76 -1.38 4.84 -1.72
C VAL A 76 -1.38 6.31 -1.27
N LEU A 77 -0.83 7.21 -2.09
CA LEU A 77 -0.87 8.64 -1.81
C LEU A 77 -2.30 9.18 -1.82
N ASN A 78 -3.12 8.81 -2.81
CA ASN A 78 -4.54 9.18 -2.86
C ASN A 78 -5.32 8.67 -1.63
N VAL A 79 -5.08 7.42 -1.21
CA VAL A 79 -5.68 6.87 0.02
C VAL A 79 -5.31 7.73 1.24
N MET A 80 -4.06 8.16 1.33
CA MET A 80 -3.53 8.95 2.43
C MET A 80 -4.00 10.42 2.40
N THR A 81 -4.13 11.06 1.23
CA THR A 81 -4.42 12.50 1.13
C THR A 81 -5.89 12.82 0.93
N GLU A 82 -6.62 12.01 0.17
CA GLU A 82 -8.01 12.29 -0.20
C GLU A 82 -9.00 11.38 0.53
N ALA A 83 -8.76 10.06 0.52
CA ALA A 83 -9.74 9.11 1.07
C ALA A 83 -9.78 9.12 2.60
N HIS A 84 -8.61 9.13 3.25
CA HIS A 84 -8.49 9.06 4.72
C HIS A 84 -7.45 10.04 5.29
N PRO A 85 -7.57 11.36 5.03
CA PRO A 85 -6.61 12.35 5.50
C PRO A 85 -6.48 12.41 7.02
N THR A 86 -7.52 12.04 7.77
CA THR A 86 -7.59 12.18 9.23
C THR A 86 -7.59 10.85 9.99
N SER A 87 -7.37 9.72 9.33
CA SER A 87 -7.32 8.40 9.99
C SER A 87 -5.87 8.01 10.32
N PRO A 88 -5.45 8.01 11.60
CA PRO A 88 -4.08 7.69 11.97
C PRO A 88 -3.64 6.29 11.50
N ASP A 89 -4.53 5.29 11.62
CA ASP A 89 -4.22 3.90 11.27
C ASP A 89 -3.96 3.75 9.76
N ILE A 90 -4.77 4.41 8.91
CA ILE A 90 -4.54 4.42 7.47
C ILE A 90 -3.26 5.15 7.12
N GLN A 91 -2.95 6.26 7.79
CA GLN A 91 -1.71 7.02 7.57
C GLN A 91 -0.49 6.14 7.87
N VAL A 92 -0.50 5.44 9.01
CA VAL A 92 0.56 4.50 9.37
C VAL A 92 0.67 3.38 8.34
N ALA A 93 -0.44 2.80 7.91
CA ALA A 93 -0.44 1.73 6.90
C ALA A 93 0.14 2.20 5.56
N CYS A 94 -0.29 3.38 5.07
CA CYS A 94 0.24 3.98 3.83
C CYS A 94 1.74 4.27 3.93
N LEU A 95 2.17 4.92 5.02
CA LEU A 95 3.58 5.25 5.27
C LEU A 95 4.44 3.98 5.38
N THR A 96 3.89 2.90 5.96
CA THR A 96 4.58 1.61 6.08
C THR A 96 4.83 0.96 4.71
N VAL A 97 3.85 1.02 3.80
CA VAL A 97 4.02 0.54 2.41
C VAL A 97 5.07 1.37 1.67
N LEU A 98 4.99 2.70 1.74
CA LEU A 98 5.95 3.60 1.09
C LEU A 98 7.37 3.41 1.63
N ALA A 99 7.52 3.26 2.95
CA ALA A 99 8.80 2.98 3.60
C ALA A 99 9.35 1.60 3.23
N SER A 100 8.50 0.59 3.04
CA SER A 100 8.95 -0.72 2.57
C SER A 100 9.47 -0.65 1.13
N LEU A 101 8.76 0.06 0.25
CA LEU A 101 9.17 0.27 -1.15
C LEU A 101 10.47 1.06 -1.27
N SER A 102 10.72 2.04 -0.39
CA SER A 102 11.91 2.88 -0.47
C SER A 102 13.22 2.19 -0.05
N ARG A 103 13.16 0.97 0.52
CA ARG A 103 14.34 0.25 1.02
C ARG A 103 15.25 -0.28 -0.10
N LYS A 104 14.73 -0.47 -1.32
CA LYS A 104 15.54 -0.88 -2.46
C LYS A 104 16.23 0.33 -3.08
N GLY A 105 17.51 0.18 -3.41
CA GLY A 105 18.26 1.22 -4.10
C GLY A 105 17.56 1.66 -5.40
N GLY A 106 17.35 2.96 -5.57
CA GLY A 106 16.78 3.57 -6.78
C GLY A 106 15.26 3.78 -6.78
N THR A 107 14.49 3.12 -5.90
CA THR A 107 13.02 3.29 -5.85
C THR A 107 12.61 4.60 -5.19
N GLY A 108 13.39 5.07 -4.19
CA GLY A 108 13.10 6.30 -3.45
C GLY A 108 12.94 7.55 -4.34
N GLY A 109 13.76 7.67 -5.39
CA GLY A 109 13.64 8.78 -6.33
C GLY A 109 12.30 8.81 -7.07
N ARG A 110 11.80 7.64 -7.49
CA ARG A 110 10.49 7.50 -8.14
C ARG A 110 9.34 7.82 -7.17
N ILE A 111 9.43 7.31 -5.95
CA ILE A 111 8.44 7.59 -4.89
C ILE A 111 8.34 9.10 -4.62
N VAL A 112 9.48 9.80 -4.57
CA VAL A 112 9.51 11.27 -4.43
C VAL A 112 8.93 11.98 -5.66
N GLN A 113 9.24 11.52 -6.88
CA GLN A 113 8.70 12.08 -8.11
C GLN A 113 7.17 11.96 -8.20
N GLU A 114 6.59 10.92 -7.62
CA GLU A 114 5.13 10.73 -7.53
C GLU A 114 4.47 11.60 -6.43
N GLY A 115 5.22 12.43 -5.72
CA GLY A 115 4.68 13.39 -4.75
C GLY A 115 4.62 12.88 -3.31
N ALA A 116 5.35 11.81 -2.98
CA ALA A 116 5.34 11.29 -1.60
C ALA A 116 5.90 12.28 -0.56
N LEU A 117 6.89 13.10 -0.94
CA LEU A 117 7.54 14.02 0.01
C LEU A 117 6.56 15.03 0.64
N PRO A 118 5.80 15.84 -0.13
CA PRO A 118 4.82 16.76 0.47
C PRO A 118 3.73 16.02 1.26
N ALA A 119 3.32 14.84 0.82
CA ALA A 119 2.28 14.07 1.49
C ALA A 119 2.74 13.55 2.87
N VAL A 120 3.99 13.06 2.97
CA VAL A 120 4.62 12.66 4.24
C VAL A 120 4.73 13.86 5.19
N LEU A 121 5.21 15.01 4.70
CA LEU A 121 5.32 16.23 5.51
C LEU A 121 3.96 16.72 6.01
N ALA A 122 2.93 16.65 5.17
CA ALA A 122 1.56 16.98 5.57
C ALA A 122 1.02 16.02 6.65
N SER A 123 1.32 14.73 6.54
CA SER A 123 0.97 13.74 7.57
C SER A 123 1.64 14.06 8.91
N MET A 124 2.96 14.32 8.89
CA MET A 124 3.72 14.72 10.09
C MET A 124 3.17 15.99 10.76
N ALA A 125 2.79 16.99 9.96
CA ALA A 125 2.21 18.23 10.47
C ALA A 125 0.82 18.01 11.09
N ARG A 126 0.06 17.04 10.57
CA ARG A 126 -1.29 16.71 11.05
C ARG A 126 -1.28 15.84 12.31
N PHE A 127 -0.30 14.97 12.46
CA PHE A 127 -0.16 14.06 13.60
C PHE A 127 1.17 14.33 14.34
N PRO A 128 1.30 15.48 15.01
CA PRO A 128 2.45 15.73 15.88
C PRO A 128 2.45 14.76 17.07
N ALA A 129 3.64 14.34 17.49
CA ALA A 129 3.86 13.44 18.62
C ALA A 129 3.37 14.01 19.96
#